data_AF-A0A820ENM2-F1
#
_entry.id   AF-A0A820ENM2-F1
#
_cell.length_a   1.000
_cell.length_b   1.000
_cell.length_c   1.000
_cell.angle_alpha   90.00
_cell.angle_beta   90.00
_cell.angle_gamma   90.00
#
_symmetry.space_group_name_H-M   'P 1'
#
loop_
_entity.id
_entity.type
_entity.pdbx_description
1 polymer ?
#
loop_
_entity_poly.entity_id
_entity_poly.type
_entity_poly.pdbx_seq_one_letter_code
_entity_poly.pdbx_strand_id
1 'polypeptide(L)'
;MNFICILFLSSFLLVSSKQVVISNVIPRLDTNGSYVDAHDGCLVKFNNTYFMYGTVYGNCHQATTICDAVCGYLNNTFALYISTDLVNWTLSSNNVVPEVTTDHNYINYWM
;
A
#
# COMPACT_ATOMS: atom_id res chain seq x y z
N MET A 1 36.55 24.49 -45.62
CA MET A 1 36.12 25.03 -44.32
C MET A 1 34.75 24.44 -44.01
N ASN A 2 34.72 23.45 -43.12
CA ASN A 2 33.56 22.63 -42.79
C ASN A 2 32.62 23.39 -41.84
N PHE A 3 31.40 23.67 -42.27
CA PHE A 3 30.30 24.09 -41.39
C PHE A 3 29.33 22.91 -41.24
N ILE A 4 29.67 21.97 -40.37
CA ILE A 4 28.72 20.94 -39.90
C ILE A 4 27.98 21.58 -38.72
N CYS A 5 26.78 22.09 -38.98
CA CYS A 5 25.82 22.50 -37.96
C CYS A 5 25.38 21.27 -37.17
N ILE A 6 26.02 21.03 -36.02
CA ILE A 6 25.56 20.05 -35.04
C ILE A 6 24.31 20.63 -34.37
N LEU A 7 23.14 20.23 -34.86
CA LEU A 7 21.86 20.39 -34.16
C LEU A 7 21.95 19.65 -32.82
N PHE A 8 22.20 20.39 -31.74
CA PHE A 8 21.96 19.90 -30.38
C PHE A 8 20.44 19.68 -30.23
N LEU A 9 19.98 18.47 -30.52
CA LEU A 9 18.68 17.99 -30.10
C LEU A 9 18.72 17.89 -28.57
N SER A 10 18.35 18.97 -27.90
CA SER A 10 18.03 18.99 -26.48
C SER A 10 16.90 17.98 -26.26
N SER A 11 17.26 16.79 -25.80
CA SER A 11 16.31 15.79 -25.32
C SER A 11 15.63 16.34 -24.07
N PHE A 12 14.55 17.08 -24.26
CA PHE A 12 13.62 17.39 -23.20
C PHE A 12 13.06 16.05 -22.72
N LEU A 13 13.59 15.55 -21.60
CA LEU A 13 12.98 14.47 -20.86
C LEU A 13 11.61 14.97 -20.42
N LEU A 14 10.57 14.50 -21.10
CA LEU A 14 9.19 14.76 -20.70
C LEU A 14 8.96 14.07 -19.36
N VAL A 15 9.07 14.84 -18.29
CA VAL A 15 8.65 14.40 -16.96
C VAL A 15 7.12 14.38 -16.98
N SER A 16 6.56 13.19 -17.22
CA SER A 16 5.13 12.95 -17.09
C SER A 16 4.82 12.64 -15.62
N SER A 17 3.98 13.47 -15.01
CA SER A 17 3.43 13.20 -13.68
C SER A 17 1.98 12.76 -13.84
N LYS A 18 1.66 11.55 -13.37
CA LYS A 18 0.28 11.08 -13.29
C LYS A 18 -0.42 11.81 -12.15
N GLN A 19 -1.55 12.46 -12.43
CA GLN A 19 -2.43 12.96 -11.37
C GLN A 19 -3.07 11.76 -10.65
N VAL A 20 -2.93 11.74 -9.33
CA VAL A 20 -3.54 10.72 -8.46
C VAL A 20 -4.70 11.36 -7.71
N VAL A 21 -5.89 10.78 -7.83
CA VAL A 21 -7.10 11.21 -7.11
C VAL A 21 -7.48 10.09 -6.15
N ILE A 22 -7.61 10.42 -4.86
CA ILE A 22 -7.97 9.48 -3.80
C ILE A 22 -9.36 9.84 -3.29
N SER A 23 -10.24 8.85 -3.21
CA SER A 23 -11.56 8.99 -2.57
C SER A 23 -11.48 8.50 -1.12
N ASN A 24 -12.04 9.28 -0.20
CA ASN A 24 -12.30 8.85 1.18
C ASN A 24 -13.76 8.41 1.39
N VAL A 25 -14.56 8.35 0.32
CA VAL A 25 -15.99 7.96 0.35
C VAL A 25 -16.20 6.58 -0.24
N ILE A 26 -15.43 6.23 -1.27
CA ILE A 26 -15.50 4.94 -1.96
C ILE A 26 -14.32 4.09 -1.49
N PRO A 27 -14.55 2.82 -1.11
CA PRO A 27 -13.47 1.94 -0.70
C PRO A 27 -12.47 1.73 -1.84
N ARG A 28 -11.19 1.61 -1.47
CA ARG A 28 -10.13 1.28 -2.41
C ARG A 28 -10.19 -0.21 -2.75
N LEU A 29 -10.20 -0.52 -4.05
CA LEU A 29 -10.11 -1.88 -4.55
C LEU A 29 -8.70 -2.17 -5.08
N ASP A 30 -8.26 -3.41 -4.94
CA ASP A 30 -7.05 -3.93 -5.55
C ASP A 30 -7.27 -4.29 -7.03
N THR A 31 -6.22 -4.73 -7.72
CA THR A 31 -6.28 -5.10 -9.14
C THR A 31 -7.17 -6.32 -9.44
N ASN A 32 -7.57 -7.07 -8.41
CA ASN A 32 -8.51 -8.19 -8.51
C ASN A 32 -9.96 -7.77 -8.19
N GLY A 33 -10.19 -6.49 -7.86
CA GLY A 33 -11.50 -5.99 -7.43
C GLY A 33 -11.85 -6.29 -5.98
N SER A 34 -10.91 -6.81 -5.18
CA SER A 34 -11.09 -7.04 -3.74
C SER A 34 -10.79 -5.77 -2.95
N TYR A 35 -11.37 -5.62 -1.76
CA TYR A 35 -11.02 -4.50 -0.88
C TYR A 35 -9.53 -4.56 -0.50
N VAL A 36 -8.88 -3.39 -0.48
CA VAL A 36 -7.56 -3.26 0.11
C VAL A 36 -7.71 -3.32 1.63
N ASP A 37 -7.30 -4.45 2.22
CA ASP A 37 -7.36 -4.75 3.65
C ASP A 37 -5.96 -4.59 4.26
N ALA A 38 -5.59 -3.34 4.53
CA ALA A 38 -4.29 -2.95 5.08
C ALA A 38 -4.47 -1.77 6.04
N HIS A 39 -4.90 -2.07 7.26
CA HIS A 39 -5.23 -1.09 8.30
C HIS A 39 -4.01 -0.72 9.15
N ASP A 40 -4.05 0.46 9.78
CA ASP A 40 -3.08 0.93 10.78
C ASP A 40 -1.60 0.83 10.40
N GLY A 41 -1.31 0.76 9.11
CA GLY A 41 0.02 0.46 8.63
C GLY A 41 0.79 1.68 8.14
N CYS A 42 1.71 1.42 7.22
CA CYS A 42 2.58 2.45 6.66
C CYS A 42 2.75 2.29 5.16
N LEU A 43 3.10 3.40 4.52
CA LEU A 43 3.44 3.45 3.11
C LEU A 43 4.92 3.78 2.95
N VAL A 44 5.67 2.89 2.31
CA VAL A 44 7.10 3.04 2.08
C VAL A 44 7.36 3.05 0.57
N LYS A 45 8.30 3.88 0.11
CA LYS A 45 8.70 3.94 -1.29
C LYS A 45 10.14 3.43 -1.45
N PHE A 46 10.34 2.47 -2.34
CA PHE A 46 11.64 2.06 -2.82
C PHE A 46 11.70 2.25 -4.34
N ASN A 47 12.63 3.09 -4.81
CA ASN A 47 12.73 3.49 -6.22
C ASN A 47 11.39 4.04 -6.75
N ASN A 48 10.83 3.43 -7.80
CA ASN A 48 9.56 3.80 -8.41
C ASN A 48 8.36 2.98 -7.89
N THR A 49 8.54 2.23 -6.79
CA THR A 49 7.54 1.31 -6.27
C THR A 49 7.16 1.69 -4.84
N TYR A 50 5.85 1.64 -4.58
CA TYR A 50 5.22 1.91 -3.31
C TYR A 50 4.77 0.60 -2.67
N PHE A 51 5.03 0.47 -1.38
CA PHE A 51 4.76 -0.71 -0.56
C PHE A 51 3.88 -0.27 0.59
N MET A 52 2.64 -0.73 0.61
CA MET A 52 1.67 -0.44 1.65
C MET A 52 1.54 -1.67 2.54
N TYR A 53 2.01 -1.53 3.76
CA TYR A 53 1.87 -2.53 4.81
C TYR A 53 0.65 -2.18 5.65
N GLY A 54 0.01 -3.17 6.26
CA GLY A 54 -1.06 -2.94 7.24
C GLY A 54 -1.61 -4.23 7.82
N THR A 55 -2.32 -4.11 8.93
CA THR A 55 -3.03 -5.21 9.58
C THR A 55 -4.24 -5.62 8.73
N VAL A 56 -4.44 -6.92 8.58
CA VAL A 56 -5.60 -7.50 7.92
C VAL A 56 -6.69 -7.65 8.97
N TYR A 57 -7.77 -6.88 8.85
CA TYR A 57 -8.93 -7.00 9.76
C TYR A 57 -9.90 -8.09 9.32
N GLY A 58 -9.83 -8.50 8.04
CA GLY A 58 -10.66 -9.54 7.47
C GLY A 58 -12.15 -9.20 7.59
N ASN A 59 -12.92 -10.15 8.16
CA ASN A 59 -14.36 -9.98 8.37
C ASN A 59 -14.71 -9.41 9.75
N CYS A 60 -13.73 -8.85 10.48
CA CYS A 60 -14.03 -8.27 11.77
C CYS A 60 -14.97 -7.06 11.63
N HIS A 61 -15.92 -6.95 12.55
CA HIS A 61 -16.88 -5.86 12.59
C HIS A 61 -16.86 -5.18 13.96
N GLN A 62 -16.58 -3.88 13.96
CA GLN A 62 -16.71 -3.04 15.14
C GLN A 62 -18.09 -2.36 15.13
N ALA A 63 -18.94 -2.74 16.08
CA ALA A 63 -20.33 -2.25 16.16
C ALA A 63 -20.45 -0.81 16.71
N THR A 64 -19.34 -0.21 17.14
CA THR A 64 -19.30 1.12 17.77
C THR A 64 -18.20 1.98 17.16
N THR A 65 -18.28 3.30 17.39
CA THR A 65 -17.22 4.24 17.03
C THR A 65 -16.09 4.31 18.05
N ILE A 66 -16.19 3.56 19.16
CA ILE A 66 -15.16 3.52 20.21
C ILE A 66 -14.02 2.65 19.70
N CYS A 67 -12.80 3.18 19.69
CA CYS A 67 -11.59 2.40 19.42
C CYS A 67 -11.30 1.43 20.58
N ASP A 68 -12.07 0.36 20.68
CA ASP A 68 -11.92 -0.73 21.66
C ASP A 68 -11.03 -1.87 21.15
N ALA A 69 -10.39 -1.65 19.98
CA ALA A 69 -9.34 -2.50 19.44
C ALA A 69 -9.79 -3.91 19.00
N VAL A 70 -11.09 -4.22 18.99
CA VAL A 70 -11.60 -5.58 18.69
C VAL A 70 -11.08 -6.15 17.37
N CYS A 71 -10.95 -5.32 16.33
CA CYS A 71 -10.52 -5.75 15.00
C CYS A 71 -9.02 -5.65 14.74
N GLY A 72 -8.25 -4.91 15.54
CA GLY A 72 -6.82 -4.69 15.27
C GLY A 72 -5.86 -5.54 16.11
N TYR A 73 -6.37 -6.18 17.18
CA TYR A 73 -5.53 -6.56 18.30
C TYR A 73 -5.45 -8.08 18.55
N LEU A 74 -6.30 -8.90 17.91
CA LEU A 74 -6.34 -10.35 18.11
C LEU A 74 -6.21 -11.12 16.80
N ASN A 75 -5.25 -12.04 16.72
CA ASN A 75 -5.08 -13.03 15.64
C ASN A 75 -5.02 -12.48 14.21
N ASN A 76 -4.60 -11.23 14.03
CA ASN A 76 -4.49 -10.64 12.69
C ASN A 76 -3.18 -11.02 12.00
N THR A 77 -3.23 -11.02 10.67
CA THR A 77 -2.04 -11.06 9.81
C THR A 77 -1.69 -9.64 9.33
N PHE A 78 -0.60 -9.52 8.58
CA PHE A 78 -0.18 -8.25 7.97
C PHE A 78 -0.12 -8.39 6.46
N ALA A 79 -0.85 -7.54 5.74
CA ALA A 79 -0.83 -7.47 4.30
C ALA A 79 0.31 -6.59 3.79
N LEU A 80 0.75 -6.91 2.57
CA LEU A 80 1.59 -6.09 1.72
C LEU A 80 0.91 -5.91 0.38
N TYR A 81 0.57 -4.67 0.05
CA TYR A 81 0.15 -4.25 -1.28
C TYR A 81 1.25 -3.45 -1.97
N ILE A 82 1.39 -3.64 -3.28
CA ILE A 82 2.42 -2.99 -4.09
C ILE A 82 1.75 -2.15 -5.19
N SER A 83 2.27 -0.96 -5.45
CA SER A 83 1.81 -0.08 -6.52
C SER A 83 2.98 0.69 -7.14
N THR A 84 2.91 1.03 -8.42
CA THR A 84 3.85 1.95 -9.09
C THR A 84 3.26 3.35 -9.28
N ASP A 85 1.98 3.54 -8.99
CA ASP A 85 1.23 4.74 -9.35
C ASP A 85 0.28 5.27 -8.26
N LEU A 86 0.32 4.68 -7.05
CA LEU A 86 -0.52 4.98 -5.89
C LEU A 86 -2.04 4.73 -6.09
N VAL A 87 -2.45 4.24 -7.26
CA VAL A 87 -3.86 4.03 -7.63
C VAL A 87 -4.16 2.54 -7.77
N ASN A 88 -3.37 1.83 -8.57
CA ASN A 88 -3.52 0.41 -8.80
C ASN A 88 -2.66 -0.36 -7.80
N TRP A 89 -3.32 -1.13 -6.94
CA TRP A 89 -2.67 -1.89 -5.87
C TRP A 89 -2.80 -3.38 -6.15
N THR A 90 -1.69 -4.11 -6.09
CA THR A 90 -1.68 -5.57 -6.21
C THR A 90 -1.31 -6.14 -4.84
N LEU A 91 -2.13 -7.07 -4.35
CA LEU A 91 -1.81 -7.82 -3.14
C LEU A 91 -0.59 -8.71 -3.42
N SER A 92 0.50 -8.50 -2.69
CA SER A 92 1.70 -9.34 -2.74
C SER A 92 1.63 -10.48 -1.74
N SER A 93 1.14 -10.21 -0.53
CA SER A 93 0.92 -11.19 0.52
C SER A 93 -0.10 -10.64 1.50
N ASN A 94 -0.99 -11.48 2.03
CA ASN A 94 -1.87 -11.11 3.16
C ASN A 94 -1.27 -11.50 4.52
N ASN A 95 -0.08 -12.09 4.54
CA ASN A 95 0.64 -12.48 5.76
C ASN A 95 2.15 -12.36 5.54
N VAL A 96 2.65 -11.13 5.56
CA VAL A 96 4.07 -10.81 5.33
C VAL A 96 4.97 -11.10 6.56
N VAL A 97 4.37 -11.34 7.73
CA VAL A 97 5.07 -11.71 8.97
C VAL A 97 4.45 -12.99 9.56
N PRO A 98 4.61 -14.15 8.89
CA PRO A 98 3.90 -15.37 9.26
C PRO A 98 4.25 -15.89 10.67
N GLU A 99 5.45 -15.60 11.18
CA GLU A 99 5.89 -16.01 12.51
C GLU A 99 5.00 -15.42 13.62
N VAL A 100 4.41 -14.22 13.42
CA VAL A 100 3.45 -13.60 14.34
C VAL A 100 2.29 -14.54 14.66
N THR A 101 1.81 -15.28 13.65
CA THR A 101 0.67 -16.20 13.81
C THR A 101 1.01 -17.43 14.65
N THR A 102 2.30 -17.68 14.91
CA THR A 102 2.77 -18.79 15.73
C THR A 102 3.07 -18.37 17.18
N ASP A 103 3.05 -17.07 17.46
CA ASP A 103 3.31 -16.56 18.79
C ASP A 103 2.03 -16.50 19.62
N HIS A 104 1.93 -17.41 20.58
CA HIS A 104 0.76 -17.56 21.46
C HIS A 104 0.80 -16.60 22.67
N ASN A 105 1.83 -15.75 22.77
CA ASN A 105 2.00 -14.81 23.88
C ASN A 105 1.46 -13.40 23.57
N TYR A 106 0.90 -13.16 22.39
CA TYR A 106 0.79 -11.79 21.88
C TYR A 106 -0.48 -11.02 22.26
N ILE A 107 -0.21 -9.84 22.84
CA ILE A 107 -1.10 -8.72 23.08
C ILE A 107 -0.47 -7.55 22.31
N ASN A 108 -0.68 -7.48 21.00
CA ASN A 108 -0.42 -6.31 20.14
C ASN A 108 1.03 -5.97 19.79
N TYR A 109 1.30 -5.87 18.49
CA TYR A 109 2.55 -5.33 17.92
C TYR A 109 2.49 -3.81 17.70
N TRP A 110 1.44 -3.12 18.17
CA TRP A 110 1.19 -1.69 17.94
C TRP A 110 1.32 -0.82 19.21
N MET A 111 1.96 -1.32 20.27
CA MET A 111 2.34 -0.51 21.45
C MET A 111 3.82 -0.13 21.44
#